data_AF-V4BHP5-F1
#
_entry.id   AF-V4BHP5-F1
#
_cell.length_a   1.000
_cell.length_b   1.000
_cell.length_c   1.000
_cell.angle_alpha   90.00
_cell.angle_beta   90.00
_cell.angle_gamma   90.00
#
_symmetry.space_group_name_H-M   'P 1'
#
loop_
_entity.id
_entity.type
_entity.pdbx_description
1 polymer ?
#
loop_
_entity_poly.entity_id
_entity_poly.type
_entity_poly.pdbx_seq_one_letter_code
_entity_poly.pdbx_strand_id
1 'polypeptide(L)'
;PDCPVCLQPCIHPVQLPCRHIFCFLCVKGVANRSRKCALCRQIIPPDFFLHPTLLRKEDLEHTVLFDDAYQWFYEGANGWWQYDDRTSIDIETHFKKKDKAFELLIAGFMYIIDFENMIQCRRNDRTKKRRIKRDLVTMPNKKGIAGLKIGN
;
A
#
# COMPACT_ATOMS: atom_id res chain seq x y z
N PRO A 1 -0.80 -6.15 -16.25
CA PRO A 1 0.45 -5.60 -16.83
C PRO A 1 1.54 -5.60 -15.77
N ASP A 2 2.81 -5.65 -16.17
CA ASP A 2 3.92 -5.51 -15.24
C ASP A 2 4.28 -4.04 -15.02
N CYS A 3 4.64 -3.70 -13.79
CA CYS A 3 4.99 -2.34 -13.40
C CYS A 3 6.46 -2.08 -13.75
N PRO A 4 6.78 -1.03 -14.53
CA PRO A 4 8.16 -0.72 -14.93
C PRO A 4 9.03 -0.19 -13.77
N VAL A 5 8.45 0.08 -12.60
CA VAL A 5 9.18 0.55 -11.41
C VAL A 5 9.63 -0.60 -10.53
N CYS A 6 8.76 -1.58 -10.27
CA CYS A 6 9.10 -2.73 -9.43
C CYS A 6 9.39 -4.01 -10.21
N LEU A 7 9.16 -4.03 -11.53
CA LEU A 7 9.36 -5.16 -12.42
C LEU A 7 8.56 -6.41 -12.00
N GLN A 8 7.35 -6.20 -11.50
CA GLN A 8 6.43 -7.24 -11.03
C GLN A 8 5.02 -6.94 -11.56
N PRO A 9 4.09 -7.92 -11.54
CA PRO A 9 2.68 -7.68 -11.81
C PRO A 9 2.15 -6.49 -11.01
N CYS A 10 1.41 -5.61 -11.68
CA CYS A 10 0.88 -4.41 -11.04
C CYS A 10 -0.10 -4.76 -9.91
N ILE A 11 0.09 -4.11 -8.76
CA ILE A 11 -0.88 -4.09 -7.67
C ILE A 11 -1.64 -2.77 -7.73
N HIS A 12 -2.96 -2.86 -7.82
CA HIS A 12 -3.87 -1.73 -8.07
C HIS A 12 -3.34 -0.81 -9.19
N PRO A 13 -3.31 -1.32 -10.44
CA PRO A 13 -2.77 -0.58 -11.57
C PRO A 13 -3.51 0.74 -11.76
N VAL A 14 -2.73 1.81 -11.90
CA VAL A 14 -3.23 3.16 -12.20
C VAL A 14 -2.61 3.71 -13.48
N GLN A 15 -3.39 4.45 -14.25
CA GLN A 15 -2.97 5.12 -15.47
C GLN A 15 -2.72 6.60 -15.18
N LEU A 16 -1.53 7.10 -15.46
CA LEU A 16 -1.25 8.53 -15.46
C LEU A 16 -1.90 9.23 -16.67
N PRO A 17 -2.06 10.57 -16.67
CA PRO A 17 -2.53 11.31 -17.84
C PRO A 17 -1.67 11.09 -19.10
N CYS A 18 -0.39 10.76 -18.91
CA CYS A 18 0.53 10.37 -19.97
C CYS A 18 0.30 8.95 -20.53
N ARG A 19 -0.76 8.26 -20.09
CA ARG A 19 -1.18 6.89 -20.38
C ARG A 19 -0.30 5.76 -19.86
N HIS A 20 0.87 6.05 -19.28
CA HIS A 20 1.71 5.04 -18.65
C HIS A 20 1.08 4.47 -17.37
N ILE A 21 1.29 3.17 -17.15
CA ILE A 21 0.66 2.37 -16.11
C ILE A 21 1.70 1.91 -15.09
N PHE A 22 1.35 1.98 -13.81
CA PHE A 22 2.20 1.57 -12.68
C PHE A 22 1.33 0.96 -11.56
N CYS A 23 1.95 0.27 -10.60
CA CYS A 23 1.28 0.06 -9.31
C CYS A 23 0.99 1.42 -8.65
N PHE A 24 -0.14 1.54 -7.96
CA PHE A 24 -0.47 2.76 -7.22
C PHE A 24 0.64 3.20 -6.25
N LEU A 25 1.16 2.28 -5.42
CA LEU A 25 2.22 2.61 -4.47
C LEU A 25 3.57 2.91 -5.16
N CYS A 26 3.87 2.29 -6.31
CA CYS A 26 5.09 2.58 -7.05
C CYS A 26 5.08 4.01 -7.58
N VAL A 27 4.01 4.42 -8.26
CA VAL A 27 3.92 5.79 -8.80
C VAL A 27 3.81 6.83 -7.68
N LYS A 28 3.23 6.48 -6.54
CA LYS A 28 3.27 7.31 -5.32
C LYS A 28 4.69 7.53 -4.80
N GLY A 29 5.51 6.48 -4.82
CA GLY A 29 6.93 6.59 -4.48
C GLY A 29 7.73 7.45 -5.46
N VAL A 30 7.49 7.28 -6.76
CA VAL A 30 8.10 8.11 -7.82
C VAL A 30 7.72 9.58 -7.66
N ALA A 31 6.43 9.86 -7.45
CA ALA A 31 5.94 11.22 -7.31
C ALA A 31 6.52 11.94 -6.08
N ASN A 32 6.72 11.23 -4.96
CA ASN A 32 7.38 11.78 -3.79
C ASN A 32 8.84 12.21 -4.03
N ARG A 33 9.51 11.66 -5.05
CA ARG A 33 10.91 12.01 -5.37
C ARG A 33 11.01 13.10 -6.44
N SER A 34 10.28 12.96 -7.55
CA SER A 34 10.47 13.84 -8.73
C SER A 34 9.19 14.52 -9.22
N ARG A 35 8.00 14.09 -8.79
CA ARG A 35 6.69 14.46 -9.36
C ARG A 35 6.59 14.27 -10.88
N LYS A 36 7.41 13.41 -11.47
CA LYS A 36 7.45 13.16 -12.92
C LYS A 36 7.26 11.67 -13.19
N CYS A 37 6.57 11.34 -14.27
CA CYS A 37 6.42 9.96 -14.76
C CYS A 37 7.80 9.31 -14.95
N ALA A 38 7.98 8.09 -14.45
CA ALA A 38 9.25 7.36 -14.55
C ALA A 38 9.63 6.97 -15.99
N LEU A 39 8.68 6.98 -16.93
CA LEU A 39 8.91 6.61 -18.33
C LEU A 39 9.10 7.84 -19.25
N CYS A 40 8.14 8.77 -19.27
CA CYS A 40 8.20 9.91 -20.21
C CYS A 40 8.54 11.25 -19.56
N ARG A 41 8.76 11.30 -18.23
CA ARG A 41 9.09 12.51 -17.46
C ARG A 41 8.02 13.61 -17.45
N GLN A 42 6.83 13.38 -18.00
CA GLN A 42 5.68 14.29 -17.86
C GLN A 42 5.31 14.46 -16.38
N ILE A 43 4.86 15.66 -16.01
CA ILE A 43 4.49 16.00 -14.63
C ILE A 43 3.28 15.16 -14.19
N ILE A 44 3.34 14.61 -12.99
CA ILE A 44 2.22 13.93 -12.34
C ILE A 44 1.38 15.00 -11.63
N PRO A 45 0.06 15.12 -11.92
CA PRO A 45 -0.79 16.10 -11.26
C PRO A 45 -0.76 15.97 -9.72
N PRO A 46 -0.72 17.08 -8.96
CA PRO A 46 -0.66 17.05 -7.50
C PRO A 46 -1.83 16.31 -6.84
N ASP A 47 -3.00 16.36 -7.47
CA ASP A 47 -4.27 15.78 -7.03
C ASP A 47 -4.48 14.33 -7.51
N PHE A 48 -3.58 13.79 -8.34
CA PHE A 48 -3.72 12.43 -8.89
C PHE A 48 -3.91 11.36 -7.80
N PHE A 49 -3.26 11.50 -6.65
CA PHE A 49 -3.37 10.53 -5.55
C PHE A 49 -4.66 10.68 -4.73
N LEU A 50 -5.39 11.78 -4.90
CA LEU A 50 -6.73 11.96 -4.33
C LEU A 50 -7.78 11.29 -5.24
N HIS A 51 -7.57 11.36 -6.56
CA HIS A 51 -8.49 10.85 -7.58
C HIS A 51 -7.74 10.02 -8.65
N PRO A 52 -7.15 8.86 -8.29
CA PRO A 52 -6.35 8.09 -9.23
C PRO A 52 -7.23 7.41 -10.28
N THR A 53 -6.76 7.38 -11.52
CA THR A 53 -7.40 6.60 -12.59
C THR A 53 -7.00 5.13 -12.48
N LEU A 54 -7.77 4.35 -11.73
CA LEU A 54 -7.62 2.89 -11.63
C LEU A 54 -8.04 2.24 -12.96
N LEU A 55 -7.26 1.25 -13.42
CA LEU A 55 -7.59 0.53 -14.65
C LEU A 55 -8.79 -0.41 -14.47
N ARG A 56 -8.90 -1.00 -13.28
CA ARG A 56 -9.92 -1.98 -12.89
C ARG A 56 -10.30 -1.68 -11.46
N LYS A 57 -11.58 -1.39 -11.20
CA LYS A 57 -12.06 -1.11 -9.84
C LYS A 57 -12.27 -2.40 -9.06
N GLU A 58 -12.50 -3.49 -9.77
CA GLU A 58 -12.71 -4.84 -9.27
C GLU A 58 -11.45 -5.36 -8.53
N ASP A 59 -10.27 -4.81 -8.88
CA ASP A 59 -9.00 -5.04 -8.16
C ASP A 59 -9.02 -4.54 -6.71
N LEU A 60 -10.07 -3.82 -6.27
CA LEU A 60 -10.30 -3.44 -4.87
C LEU A 60 -11.31 -4.34 -4.15
N GLU A 61 -12.04 -5.18 -4.89
CA GLU A 61 -13.04 -6.10 -4.35
C GLU A 61 -12.41 -7.44 -3.95
N HIS A 62 -11.39 -7.87 -4.69
CA HIS A 62 -10.62 -9.07 -4.41
C HIS A 62 -9.35 -8.75 -3.63
N THR A 63 -9.07 -9.58 -2.64
CA THR A 63 -7.92 -9.39 -1.76
C THR A 63 -7.57 -10.72 -1.11
N VAL A 64 -6.32 -10.85 -0.69
CA VAL A 64 -5.85 -12.05 0.01
C VAL A 64 -6.54 -12.19 1.37
N LEU A 65 -6.86 -13.42 1.72
CA LEU A 65 -7.38 -13.80 3.03
C LEU A 65 -6.39 -14.73 3.71
N PHE A 66 -6.20 -14.51 5.01
CA PHE A 66 -5.38 -15.36 5.86
C PHE A 66 -6.29 -16.09 6.84
N ASP A 67 -6.09 -17.40 6.98
CA ASP A 67 -6.96 -18.27 7.78
C ASP A 67 -8.45 -18.01 7.46
N ASP A 68 -8.74 -17.92 6.15
CA ASP A 68 -10.06 -17.72 5.52
C ASP A 68 -10.83 -16.44 5.88
N ALA A 69 -10.36 -15.63 6.83
CA ALA A 69 -11.12 -14.47 7.32
C ALA A 69 -10.28 -13.24 7.66
N TYR A 70 -8.95 -13.34 7.76
CA TYR A 70 -8.09 -12.28 8.29
C TYR A 70 -7.33 -11.51 7.23
N GLN A 71 -7.01 -10.26 7.57
CA GLN A 71 -6.21 -9.34 6.79
C GLN A 71 -5.34 -8.45 7.69
N TRP A 72 -4.40 -7.73 7.07
CA TRP A 72 -3.54 -6.77 7.76
C TRP A 72 -3.95 -5.33 7.49
N PHE A 73 -3.92 -4.53 8.55
CA PHE A 73 -4.35 -3.14 8.54
C PHE A 73 -3.33 -2.23 9.21
N TYR A 74 -3.32 -0.96 8.80
CA TYR A 74 -2.57 0.12 9.44
C TYR A 74 -3.46 1.33 9.75
N GLU A 75 -3.16 1.99 10.85
CA GLU A 75 -3.96 3.10 11.38
C GLU A 75 -3.89 4.34 10.48
N GLY A 76 -5.07 4.88 10.14
CA GLY A 76 -5.26 6.22 9.58
C GLY A 76 -5.82 7.19 10.62
N ALA A 77 -6.01 8.46 10.24
CA ALA A 77 -6.49 9.50 11.17
C ALA A 77 -7.83 9.18 11.86
N ASN A 78 -8.72 8.41 11.22
CA ASN A 78 -10.03 8.01 11.71
C ASN A 78 -10.43 6.69 11.03
N GLY A 79 -9.89 5.56 11.51
CA GLY A 79 -10.13 4.24 10.95
C GLY A 79 -8.88 3.60 10.34
N TRP A 80 -9.08 2.49 9.65
CA TRP A 80 -8.00 1.58 9.27
C TRP A 80 -7.89 1.45 7.77
N TRP A 81 -6.66 1.45 7.27
CA TRP A 81 -6.37 1.10 5.89
C TRP A 81 -5.91 -0.34 5.84
N GLN A 82 -6.43 -1.11 4.90
CA GLN A 82 -5.85 -2.40 4.58
C GLN A 82 -4.50 -2.19 3.88
N TYR A 83 -3.52 -3.04 4.15
CA TYR A 83 -2.33 -3.12 3.31
C TYR A 83 -2.69 -3.68 1.93
N ASP A 84 -1.87 -3.40 0.92
CA ASP A 84 -2.00 -4.10 -0.36
C ASP A 84 -1.61 -5.58 -0.20
N ASP A 85 -2.04 -6.42 -1.14
CA ASP A 85 -1.90 -7.87 -1.02
C ASP A 85 -0.44 -8.32 -0.88
N ARG A 86 0.50 -7.71 -1.63
CA ARG A 86 1.91 -8.09 -1.56
C ARG A 86 2.49 -7.79 -0.19
N THR A 87 2.28 -6.56 0.31
CA THR A 87 2.72 -6.18 1.65
C THR A 87 2.05 -7.05 2.72
N SER A 88 0.78 -7.39 2.55
CA SER A 88 0.04 -8.24 3.50
C SER A 88 0.63 -9.66 3.58
N ILE A 89 1.03 -10.24 2.44
CA ILE A 89 1.69 -11.55 2.38
C ILE A 89 3.03 -11.52 3.11
N ASP A 90 3.83 -10.47 2.91
CA ASP A 90 5.12 -10.32 3.60
C ASP A 90 4.92 -10.22 5.12
N ILE A 91 3.95 -9.39 5.57
CA ILE A 91 3.63 -9.23 7.00
C ILE A 91 3.14 -10.56 7.59
N GLU A 92 2.20 -11.26 6.94
CA GLU A 92 1.69 -12.55 7.44
C GLU A 92 2.80 -13.60 7.52
N THR A 93 3.70 -13.64 6.53
CA THR A 93 4.82 -14.59 6.50
C THR A 93 5.73 -14.41 7.71
N HIS A 94 6.15 -13.17 8.00
CA HIS A 94 7.00 -12.88 9.16
C HIS A 94 6.25 -13.04 10.48
N PHE A 95 4.96 -12.70 10.53
CA PHE A 95 4.12 -12.92 11.70
C PHE A 95 4.00 -14.40 12.05
N LYS A 96 3.72 -15.29 11.08
CA LYS A 96 3.63 -16.74 11.29
C LYS A 96 4.98 -17.36 11.71
N LYS A 97 6.10 -16.78 11.26
CA LYS A 97 7.46 -17.15 11.70
C LYS A 97 7.80 -16.68 13.12
N LYS A 98 6.98 -15.83 13.73
CA LYS A 98 7.21 -15.18 15.03
C LYS A 98 8.46 -14.29 15.04
N ASP A 99 8.77 -13.67 13.90
CA ASP A 99 9.80 -12.64 13.86
C ASP A 99 9.36 -11.43 14.70
N LYS A 100 10.32 -10.77 15.36
CA LYS A 100 10.01 -9.59 16.20
C LYS A 100 9.73 -8.34 15.36
N ALA A 101 10.48 -8.18 14.27
CA ALA A 101 10.35 -7.07 13.36
C ALA A 101 10.98 -7.42 12.01
N PHE A 102 10.60 -6.70 10.95
CA PHE A 102 11.27 -6.75 9.66
C PHE A 102 11.14 -5.42 8.90
N GLU A 103 11.95 -5.25 7.86
CA GLU A 103 11.93 -4.07 7.00
C GLU A 103 11.27 -4.36 5.64
N LEU A 104 10.48 -3.41 5.13
CA LEU A 104 9.89 -3.50 3.80
C LEU A 104 9.70 -2.11 3.14
N LEU A 105 9.58 -2.09 1.81
CA LEU A 105 9.42 -0.87 1.04
C LEU A 105 7.93 -0.51 0.84
N ILE A 106 7.51 0.66 1.34
CA ILE A 106 6.15 1.19 1.07
C ILE A 106 6.29 2.55 0.39
N ALA A 107 5.75 2.65 -0.83
CA ALA A 107 5.75 3.88 -1.63
C ALA A 107 7.13 4.58 -1.67
N GLY A 108 8.19 3.80 -1.90
CA GLY A 108 9.56 4.32 -2.07
C GLY A 108 10.31 4.66 -0.78
N PHE A 109 9.74 4.36 0.40
CA PHE A 109 10.40 4.53 1.70
C PHE A 109 10.52 3.21 2.43
N MET A 110 11.63 3.03 3.15
CA MET A 110 11.83 1.86 4.02
C MET A 110 11.05 2.03 5.32
N TYR A 111 10.22 1.04 5.63
CA TYR A 111 9.46 0.95 6.86
C TYR A 111 9.94 -0.24 7.68
N ILE A 112 9.89 -0.10 9.00
CA ILE A 112 10.02 -1.18 9.97
C ILE A 112 8.61 -1.57 10.41
N ILE A 113 8.28 -2.85 10.30
CA ILE A 113 7.13 -3.49 10.93
C ILE A 113 7.62 -4.10 12.23
N ASP A 114 7.08 -3.65 13.36
CA ASP A 114 7.44 -4.08 14.71
C ASP A 114 6.23 -4.83 15.29
N PHE A 115 6.37 -6.15 15.41
CA PHE A 115 5.33 -7.04 15.91
C PHE A 115 5.26 -7.07 17.44
N GLU A 116 6.34 -6.72 18.15
CA GLU A 116 6.33 -6.63 19.61
C GLU A 116 5.44 -5.47 20.08
N ASN A 117 5.50 -4.34 19.37
CA ASN A 117 4.72 -3.15 19.67
C ASN A 117 3.48 -2.98 18.77
N MET A 118 3.31 -3.83 17.76
CA MET A 118 2.25 -3.77 16.75
C MET A 118 2.15 -2.37 16.10
N ILE A 119 3.29 -1.90 15.56
CA ILE A 119 3.39 -0.63 14.84
C ILE A 119 4.18 -0.75 13.54
N GLN A 120 3.94 0.18 12.63
CA GLN A 120 4.86 0.53 11.56
C GLN A 120 5.49 1.90 11.81
N CYS A 121 6.75 2.08 11.44
CA CYS A 121 7.40 3.40 11.39
C CYS A 121 8.42 3.47 10.24
N ARG A 122 8.77 4.67 9.78
CA ARG A 122 9.82 4.81 8.77
C ARG A 122 11.17 4.52 9.42
N ARG A 123 12.05 3.79 8.71
CA ARG A 123 13.38 3.45 9.21
C ARG A 123 14.19 4.70 9.62
N ASN A 124 14.13 5.74 8.80
CA ASN A 124 14.89 6.98 8.99
C ASN A 124 14.08 8.08 9.73
N ASP A 125 12.84 7.83 10.10
CA ASP A 125 11.98 8.79 10.82
C ASP A 125 11.02 8.03 11.74
N ARG A 126 11.40 7.95 13.01
CA ARG A 126 10.64 7.21 14.04
C ARG A 126 9.61 8.09 14.76
N THR A 127 9.45 9.36 14.37
CA THR A 127 8.47 10.27 14.98
C THR A 127 7.04 9.90 14.62
N LYS A 128 6.83 9.42 13.39
CA LYS A 128 5.52 8.97 12.91
C LYS A 128 5.41 7.47 12.99
N LYS A 129 4.59 7.02 13.94
CA LYS A 129 4.20 5.62 14.13
C LYS A 129 2.72 5.46 13.77
N ARG A 130 2.37 4.33 13.17
CA ARG A 130 0.98 3.92 12.97
C ARG A 130 0.80 2.56 13.61
N ARG A 131 -0.28 2.36 14.37
CA ARG A 131 -0.62 1.01 14.84
C ARG A 131 -0.90 0.13 13.63
N ILE A 132 -0.55 -1.15 13.74
CA ILE A 132 -0.92 -2.18 12.78
C ILE A 132 -1.73 -3.25 13.49
N LYS A 133 -2.53 -4.01 12.75
CA LYS A 133 -3.23 -5.16 13.30
C LYS A 133 -3.55 -6.19 12.24
N ARG A 134 -3.68 -7.43 12.70
CA ARG A 134 -4.32 -8.52 11.97
C ARG A 134 -5.75 -8.64 12.49
N ASP A 135 -6.73 -8.55 11.62
CA ASP A 135 -8.15 -8.52 12.01
C ASP A 135 -9.04 -9.11 10.90
N LEU A 136 -10.32 -9.34 11.20
CA LEU A 136 -11.29 -9.87 10.25
C LEU A 136 -11.47 -8.93 9.06
N VAL A 137 -11.63 -9.48 7.85
CA VAL A 137 -11.93 -8.71 6.62
C VAL A 137 -13.21 -7.86 6.74
N THR A 138 -14.14 -8.30 7.58
CA THR A 138 -15.42 -7.63 7.87
C THR A 138 -15.34 -6.54 8.92
N MET A 139 -14.14 -6.24 9.44
CA MET A 139 -13.98 -5.26 10.52
C MET A 139 -14.56 -3.88 10.15
N PRO A 140 -15.20 -3.18 11.10
CA PRO A 140 -15.76 -1.86 10.84
C PRO A 140 -14.65 -0.83 10.61
N ASN A 141 -15.00 0.32 10.01
CA ASN A 141 -14.12 1.47 9.80
C ASN A 141 -12.91 1.21 8.88
N LYS A 142 -13.02 0.24 7.97
CA LYS A 142 -12.09 0.07 6.85
C LYS A 142 -12.28 1.23 5.87
N LYS A 143 -11.22 2.01 5.65
CA LYS A 143 -11.21 3.19 4.77
C LYS A 143 -10.96 2.86 3.30
N GLY A 144 -10.40 1.69 3.04
CA GLY A 144 -9.94 1.24 1.74
C GLY A 144 -8.59 0.52 1.82
N ILE A 145 -7.88 0.42 0.70
CA ILE A 145 -6.68 -0.41 0.54
C ILE A 145 -5.50 0.47 0.11
N ALA A 146 -4.39 0.44 0.84
CA ALA A 146 -3.14 1.16 0.51
C ALA A 146 -3.29 2.67 0.26
N GLY A 147 -4.36 3.29 0.77
CA GLY A 147 -4.70 4.70 0.54
C GLY A 147 -5.68 4.96 -0.61
N LEU A 148 -6.12 3.92 -1.33
CA LEU A 148 -7.22 3.95 -2.29
C LEU A 148 -8.53 3.76 -1.53
N LYS A 149 -9.43 4.75 -1.58
CA LYS A 149 -10.76 4.63 -0.98
C LYS A 149 -11.57 3.60 -1.76
N ILE A 150 -12.16 2.65 -1.05
CA ILE A 150 -13.31 1.89 -1.57
C ILE A 150 -14.50 2.84 -1.46
N GLY A 151 -15.39 2.87 -2.45
CA GLY A 151 -16.49 3.85 -2.54
C GLY A 151 -17.29 3.99 -1.25
N ASN A 152 -17.84 5.20 -1.04
CA ASN A 152 -18.92 5.40 -0.07
C ASN A 152 -20.15 4.58 -0.46
#